data_AF-A0AAC9JKM9-F1
#
_entry.id   AF-A0AAC9JKM9-F1
#
_cell.length_a   1.000
_cell.length_b   1.000
_cell.length_c   1.000
_cell.angle_alpha   90.00
_cell.angle_beta   90.00
_cell.angle_gamma   90.00
#
_symmetry.space_group_name_H-M   'P 1'
#
loop_
_entity.id
_entity.type
_entity.pdbx_description
1 polymer ?
#
loop_
_entity_poly.entity_id
_entity_poly.type
_entity_poly.pdbx_seq_one_letter_code
_entity_poly.pdbx_strand_id
1 'polypeptide(L)'
;MNVTFSGFYGMKNTGDDCFCKVAEWGAQHYWGADTSYFFSKKIPKLSNNAKPIMKTLPYRLQFINELLLDRHFKKNKHLVYSGGSIFHGKDWWEMEYANKNFEKYDLKIGAIGVSVGPFDSVAHEKKVIEFMKRMSFLCVRDLKSYELVQSYNLDLPCTHAFDLAGLLPMVDKLDLKARQESTKSTIGLALCSFSGKTGKVRHENKERLQILASAINTLNAKRGGDVTLRLFVFNGHELHGDMAATKEFVRLLDPSVSVELFDYVTDPMSMWHQIGECDAFLSFRLHGAIYAFMAHVPFLLAEVH
;
A
#
# COMPACT_ATOMS: atom_id res chain seq x y z
N MET A 1 14.50 -13.81 16.54
CA MET A 1 13.75 -12.70 17.21
C MET A 1 12.33 -12.67 16.64
N ASN A 2 11.31 -12.25 17.39
CA ASN A 2 9.94 -12.10 16.88
C ASN A 2 9.53 -10.62 16.83
N VAL A 3 8.94 -10.19 15.72
CA VAL A 3 8.44 -8.83 15.53
C VAL A 3 6.98 -8.85 15.08
N THR A 4 6.22 -7.87 15.55
CA THR A 4 4.82 -7.66 15.14
C THR A 4 4.71 -6.39 14.32
N PHE A 5 4.15 -6.47 13.14
CA PHE A 5 3.92 -5.33 12.26
C PHE A 5 2.47 -4.87 12.34
N SER A 6 2.23 -3.55 12.28
CA SER A 6 0.89 -2.96 12.20
C SER A 6 0.80 -1.97 11.04
N GLY A 7 -0.34 -1.98 10.34
CA GLY A 7 -0.61 -1.18 9.15
C GLY A 7 -1.91 -1.64 8.48
N PHE A 8 -2.23 -1.07 7.31
CA PHE A 8 -3.49 -1.34 6.59
C PHE A 8 -3.45 -2.65 5.79
N TYR A 9 -3.21 -3.77 6.46
CA TYR A 9 -2.86 -5.04 5.81
C TYR A 9 -4.07 -5.93 5.49
N GLY A 10 -4.04 -6.61 4.34
CA GLY A 10 -5.03 -7.62 3.98
C GLY A 10 -6.38 -7.03 3.56
N MET A 11 -6.40 -5.74 3.21
CA MET A 11 -7.59 -4.99 2.78
C MET A 11 -7.80 -5.03 1.27
N LYS A 12 -7.09 -5.94 0.58
CA LYS A 12 -7.05 -6.08 -0.88
C LYS A 12 -6.51 -4.82 -1.57
N ASN A 13 -5.51 -4.16 -0.99
CA ASN A 13 -4.84 -3.02 -1.58
C ASN A 13 -3.38 -3.39 -1.82
N THR A 14 -3.03 -3.61 -3.08
CA THR A 14 -1.69 -4.05 -3.49
C THR A 14 -0.58 -3.13 -2.96
N GLY A 15 -0.85 -1.83 -2.87
CA GLY A 15 0.10 -0.87 -2.30
C GLY A 15 0.38 -1.13 -0.83
N ASP A 16 -0.65 -1.33 0.00
CA ASP A 16 -0.47 -1.58 1.42
C ASP A 16 0.01 -3.01 1.72
N ASP A 17 -0.44 -3.97 0.90
CA ASP A 17 -0.04 -5.38 1.00
C ASP A 17 1.46 -5.58 0.70
N CYS A 18 2.06 -4.71 -0.13
CA CYS A 18 3.50 -4.74 -0.39
C CYS A 18 4.35 -4.43 0.84
N PHE A 19 3.82 -3.61 1.76
CA PHE A 19 4.51 -3.31 3.01
C PHE A 19 4.68 -4.56 3.86
N CYS A 20 3.73 -5.49 3.81
CA CYS A 20 3.89 -6.76 4.50
C CYS A 20 5.08 -7.56 3.96
N LYS A 21 5.26 -7.57 2.64
CA LYS A 21 6.33 -8.30 1.97
C LYS A 21 7.70 -7.69 2.29
N VAL A 22 7.81 -6.36 2.19
CA VAL A 22 9.04 -5.63 2.52
C VAL A 22 9.37 -5.76 4.01
N ALA A 23 8.37 -5.66 4.89
CA ALA A 23 8.55 -5.79 6.33
C ALA A 23 9.00 -7.20 6.74
N GLU A 24 8.41 -8.24 6.15
CA GLU A 24 8.82 -9.64 6.35
C GLU A 24 10.28 -9.83 5.92
N TRP A 25 10.61 -9.45 4.69
CA TRP A 25 11.97 -9.56 4.16
C TRP A 25 12.98 -8.78 5.01
N GLY A 26 12.66 -7.54 5.37
CA GLY A 26 13.53 -6.68 6.17
C GLY A 26 13.77 -7.23 7.57
N ALA A 27 12.73 -7.78 8.22
CA ALA A 27 12.88 -8.42 9.52
C ALA A 27 13.77 -9.66 9.47
N GLN A 28 13.62 -10.48 8.44
CA GLN A 28 14.45 -11.67 8.25
C GLN A 28 15.91 -11.27 7.96
N HIS A 29 16.10 -10.30 7.07
CA HIS A 29 17.42 -9.90 6.57
C HIS A 29 18.23 -9.09 7.59
N TYR A 30 17.62 -8.10 8.24
CA TYR A 30 18.33 -7.16 9.12
C TYR A 30 18.21 -7.51 10.61
N TRP A 31 17.16 -8.21 11.03
CA TRP A 31 16.91 -8.51 12.45
C TRP A 31 17.03 -10.00 12.81
N GLY A 32 17.30 -10.87 11.83
CA GLY A 32 17.32 -12.32 12.03
C GLY A 32 16.00 -12.82 12.63
N ALA A 33 14.87 -12.28 12.14
CA ALA A 33 13.56 -12.66 12.64
C ALA A 33 13.11 -14.00 12.03
N ASP A 34 12.81 -14.98 12.88
CA ASP A 34 12.37 -16.31 12.44
C ASP A 34 10.90 -16.30 12.03
N THR A 35 10.11 -15.41 12.61
CA THR A 35 8.67 -15.27 12.35
C THR A 35 8.28 -13.80 12.39
N SER A 36 7.57 -13.37 11.35
CA SER A 36 6.99 -12.03 11.24
C SER A 36 5.49 -12.13 11.54
N TYR A 37 5.06 -11.42 12.57
CA TYR A 37 3.66 -11.36 12.93
C TYR A 37 3.02 -10.09 12.38
N PHE A 38 1.75 -10.15 12.04
CA PHE A 38 0.99 -9.01 11.53
C PHE A 38 -0.24 -8.79 12.38
N PHE A 39 -0.40 -7.56 12.87
CA PHE A 39 -1.55 -7.08 13.63
C PHE A 39 -2.74 -6.89 12.71
N SER A 40 -3.23 -8.00 12.15
CA SER A 40 -4.38 -8.06 11.25
C SER A 40 -5.05 -9.43 11.34
N LYS A 41 -6.26 -9.52 10.77
CA LYS A 41 -7.03 -10.76 10.59
C LYS A 41 -6.67 -11.48 9.29
N LYS A 42 -6.15 -10.74 8.31
CA LYS A 42 -5.79 -11.24 6.98
C LYS A 42 -4.48 -10.59 6.56
N ILE A 43 -3.67 -11.33 5.82
CA ILE A 43 -2.43 -10.85 5.24
C ILE A 43 -2.37 -11.28 3.77
N PRO A 44 -1.62 -10.56 2.93
CA PRO A 44 -1.31 -11.00 1.58
C PRO A 44 -0.52 -12.32 1.58
N LYS A 45 -0.23 -12.83 0.39
CA LYS A 45 0.64 -14.00 0.22
C LYS A 45 2.07 -13.61 0.59
N LEU A 46 2.57 -14.23 1.65
CA LEU A 46 3.90 -14.03 2.24
C LEU A 46 4.61 -15.39 2.38
N SER A 47 5.76 -15.44 3.04
CA SER A 47 6.39 -16.73 3.35
C SER A 47 5.60 -17.52 4.41
N ASN A 48 5.95 -18.79 4.59
CA ASN A 48 5.35 -19.64 5.63
C ASN A 48 5.64 -19.16 7.07
N ASN A 49 6.60 -18.22 7.22
CA ASN A 49 6.99 -17.64 8.49
C ASN A 49 6.25 -16.33 8.81
N ALA A 50 5.34 -15.88 7.95
CA ALA A 50 4.46 -14.74 8.23
C ALA A 50 3.11 -15.21 8.78
N LYS A 51 2.61 -14.57 9.85
CA LYS A 51 1.36 -14.96 10.51
C LYS A 51 0.50 -13.76 10.92
N PRO A 52 -0.81 -13.74 10.60
CA PRO A 52 -1.73 -12.82 11.27
C PRO A 52 -1.90 -13.25 12.73
N ILE A 53 -2.01 -12.28 13.64
CA ILE A 53 -2.22 -12.57 15.08
C ILE A 53 -3.69 -12.62 15.48
N MET A 54 -4.59 -12.26 14.56
CA MET A 54 -6.03 -12.30 14.75
C MET A 54 -6.69 -13.24 13.76
N LYS A 55 -7.93 -13.61 14.05
CA LYS A 55 -8.76 -14.46 13.19
C LYS A 55 -9.99 -13.71 12.68
N THR A 56 -10.42 -14.07 11.48
CA THR A 56 -11.75 -13.72 10.98
C THR A 56 -12.77 -14.62 11.70
N LEU A 57 -13.56 -14.05 12.60
CA LEU A 57 -14.50 -14.76 13.45
C LEU A 57 -15.90 -14.14 13.39
N PRO A 58 -16.98 -14.93 13.60
CA PRO A 58 -18.33 -14.39 13.78
C PRO A 58 -18.39 -13.39 14.94
N TYR A 59 -19.32 -12.43 14.88
CA TYR A 59 -19.45 -11.36 15.89
C TYR A 59 -19.43 -11.86 17.34
N ARG A 60 -20.22 -12.90 17.65
CA ARG A 60 -20.31 -13.52 18.98
C ARG A 60 -19.00 -14.09 19.52
N LEU A 61 -18.00 -14.31 18.67
CA LEU A 61 -16.70 -14.89 19.00
C LEU A 61 -15.56 -13.86 18.92
N GLN A 62 -15.86 -12.57 18.73
CA GLN A 62 -14.81 -11.55 18.60
C GLN A 62 -13.93 -11.41 19.83
N PHE A 63 -14.43 -11.70 21.04
CA PHE A 63 -13.65 -11.73 22.28
C PHE A 63 -12.44 -12.68 22.21
N ILE A 64 -12.49 -13.71 21.36
CA ILE A 64 -11.35 -14.61 21.15
C ILE A 64 -10.14 -13.84 20.60
N ASN A 65 -10.35 -12.82 19.76
CA ASN A 65 -9.25 -12.00 19.27
C ASN A 65 -8.57 -11.24 20.41
N GLU A 66 -9.30 -10.78 21.43
CA GLU A 66 -8.68 -10.14 22.60
C GLU A 66 -7.78 -11.11 23.37
N LEU A 67 -8.20 -12.37 23.52
CA LEU A 67 -7.39 -13.43 24.14
C LEU A 67 -6.16 -13.78 23.29
N LEU A 68 -6.30 -13.81 21.96
CA LEU A 68 -5.17 -14.04 21.05
C LEU A 68 -4.14 -12.91 21.15
N LEU A 69 -4.60 -11.65 21.17
CA LEU A 69 -3.73 -10.49 21.32
C LEU A 69 -3.03 -10.47 22.69
N ASP A 70 -3.75 -10.74 23.78
CA ASP A 70 -3.16 -10.83 25.12
C ASP A 70 -2.08 -11.92 25.19
N ARG A 71 -2.36 -13.12 24.67
CA ARG A 71 -1.38 -14.21 24.59
C ARG A 71 -0.18 -13.84 23.72
N HIS A 72 -0.42 -13.11 22.62
CA HIS A 72 0.62 -12.72 21.68
C HIS A 72 1.58 -11.69 22.29
N PHE A 73 1.05 -10.56 22.79
CA PHE A 73 1.87 -9.46 23.31
C PHE A 73 2.54 -9.77 24.64
N LYS A 74 2.04 -10.75 25.42
CA LYS A 74 2.80 -11.33 26.55
C LYS A 74 4.13 -11.97 26.13
N LYS A 75 4.25 -12.44 24.88
CA LYS A 75 5.46 -13.11 24.36
C LYS A 75 6.25 -12.25 23.39
N ASN A 76 5.58 -11.38 22.63
CA ASN A 76 6.16 -10.61 21.54
C ASN A 76 5.95 -9.12 21.83
N LYS A 77 7.01 -8.43 22.26
CA LYS A 77 6.94 -7.04 22.73
C LYS A 77 7.25 -6.00 21.65
N HIS A 78 7.91 -6.40 20.57
CA HIS A 78 8.28 -5.50 19.48
C HIS A 78 7.09 -5.27 18.55
N LEU A 79 6.62 -4.03 18.48
CA LEU A 79 5.54 -3.58 17.62
C LEU A 79 6.06 -2.50 16.68
N VAL A 80 6.07 -2.79 15.38
CA VAL A 80 6.56 -1.87 14.36
C VAL A 80 5.40 -1.48 13.46
N TYR A 81 5.10 -0.19 13.41
CA TYR A 81 4.19 0.35 12.42
C TYR A 81 4.93 0.46 11.09
N SER A 82 4.47 -0.24 10.06
CA SER A 82 5.25 -0.40 8.82
C SER A 82 4.44 -0.03 7.59
N GLY A 83 4.82 1.08 6.98
CA GLY A 83 4.26 1.56 5.73
C GLY A 83 2.93 2.31 5.88
N GLY A 84 2.62 3.11 4.85
CA GLY A 84 1.30 3.68 4.65
C GLY A 84 1.01 4.96 5.44
N SER A 85 -0.17 5.52 5.17
CA SER A 85 -0.70 6.65 5.92
C SER A 85 -1.53 6.11 7.06
N ILE A 86 -0.92 5.90 8.22
CA ILE A 86 -1.56 5.29 9.40
C ILE A 86 -1.72 6.27 10.56
N PHE A 87 -0.92 7.35 10.59
CA PHE A 87 -0.97 8.39 11.62
C PHE A 87 -1.69 9.62 11.07
N HIS A 88 -3.00 9.54 10.87
CA HIS A 88 -3.80 10.62 10.29
C HIS A 88 -5.04 10.95 11.15
N GLY A 89 -5.89 11.86 10.65
CA GLY A 89 -7.07 12.38 11.33
C GLY A 89 -8.20 11.40 11.68
N LYS A 90 -8.01 10.09 11.57
CA LYS A 90 -9.04 9.09 11.94
C LYS A 90 -8.54 8.19 13.05
N ASP A 91 -9.45 7.83 13.94
CA ASP A 91 -9.15 6.84 14.97
C ASP A 91 -8.82 5.49 14.36
N TRP A 92 -7.77 4.89 14.91
CA TRP A 92 -7.20 3.64 14.44
C TRP A 92 -7.06 2.71 15.64
N TRP A 93 -7.79 1.60 15.62
CA TRP A 93 -7.96 0.76 16.82
C TRP A 93 -6.66 0.08 17.26
N GLU A 94 -5.76 -0.30 16.36
CA GLU A 94 -4.45 -0.88 16.72
C GLU A 94 -3.57 0.12 17.48
N MET A 95 -3.64 1.42 17.16
CA MET A 95 -2.93 2.48 17.89
C MET A 95 -3.51 2.63 19.29
N GLU A 96 -4.84 2.65 19.42
CA GLU A 96 -5.50 2.71 20.71
C GLU A 96 -5.20 1.49 21.57
N TYR A 97 -5.22 0.29 20.96
CA TYR A 97 -4.87 -0.96 21.63
C TYR A 97 -3.43 -0.92 22.14
N ALA A 98 -2.48 -0.55 21.28
CA ALA A 98 -1.07 -0.45 21.66
C ALA A 98 -0.86 0.59 22.77
N ASN A 99 -1.49 1.76 22.68
CA ASN A 99 -1.39 2.80 23.69
C ASN A 99 -1.95 2.35 25.05
N LYS A 100 -3.15 1.74 25.05
CA LYS A 100 -3.79 1.24 26.28
C LYS A 100 -2.99 0.12 26.95
N ASN A 101 -2.29 -0.69 26.18
CA ASN A 101 -1.57 -1.86 26.68
C ASN A 101 -0.04 -1.69 26.71
N PHE A 102 0.46 -0.47 26.48
CA PHE A 102 1.89 -0.18 26.39
C PHE A 102 2.66 -0.67 27.63
N GLU A 103 2.24 -0.22 28.81
CA GLU A 103 2.86 -0.61 30.09
C GLU A 103 2.57 -2.08 30.44
N LYS A 104 1.36 -2.56 30.16
CA LYS A 104 0.92 -3.92 30.50
C LYS A 104 1.82 -4.99 29.87
N TYR A 105 2.27 -4.78 28.64
CA TYR A 105 3.10 -5.74 27.92
C TYR A 105 4.56 -5.30 27.76
N ASP A 106 4.93 -4.12 28.28
CA ASP A 106 6.26 -3.52 28.05
C ASP A 106 6.59 -3.46 26.55
N LEU A 107 5.66 -2.87 25.78
CA LEU A 107 5.77 -2.78 24.33
C LEU A 107 6.96 -1.90 23.92
N LYS A 108 7.73 -2.36 22.93
CA LYS A 108 8.76 -1.58 22.25
C LYS A 108 8.20 -1.17 20.89
N ILE A 109 7.84 0.10 20.76
CA ILE A 109 7.13 0.62 19.58
C ILE A 109 8.08 1.42 18.69
N GLY A 110 8.03 1.17 17.39
CA GLY A 110 8.67 2.01 16.38
C GLY A 110 7.84 2.13 15.12
N ALA A 111 8.24 3.00 14.20
CA ALA A 111 7.58 3.17 12.92
C ALA A 111 8.58 3.31 11.77
N ILE A 112 8.28 2.68 10.62
CA ILE A 112 9.11 2.72 9.41
C ILE A 112 8.27 3.01 8.17
N GLY A 113 8.71 3.98 7.36
CA GLY A 113 8.10 4.37 6.10
C GLY A 113 6.63 4.77 6.20
N VAL A 114 6.25 5.44 7.29
CA VAL A 114 4.88 5.91 7.54
C VAL A 114 4.69 7.35 7.09
N SER A 115 3.45 7.75 6.82
CA SER A 115 3.08 9.18 6.73
C SER A 115 2.40 9.65 8.01
N VAL A 116 2.57 10.94 8.32
CA VAL A 116 1.98 11.65 9.45
C VAL A 116 1.11 12.79 8.92
N GLY A 117 -0.14 12.82 9.40
CA GLY A 117 -1.18 13.71 8.92
C GLY A 117 -1.79 13.29 7.56
N PRO A 118 -2.65 14.15 7.00
CA PRO A 118 -3.23 15.33 7.66
C PRO A 118 -4.15 14.95 8.83
N PHE A 119 -4.38 15.89 9.73
CA PHE A 119 -5.29 15.71 10.87
C PHE A 119 -6.59 16.48 10.65
N ASP A 120 -7.72 15.83 10.96
CA ASP A 120 -9.05 16.42 10.86
C ASP A 120 -9.40 17.25 12.11
N SER A 121 -8.63 17.10 13.20
CA SER A 121 -8.79 17.88 14.42
C SER A 121 -7.49 17.99 15.23
N VAL A 122 -7.37 19.07 15.99
CA VAL A 122 -6.29 19.27 16.97
C VAL A 122 -6.29 18.18 18.04
N ALA A 123 -7.44 17.62 18.38
CA ALA A 123 -7.55 16.53 19.36
C ALA A 123 -6.89 15.24 18.84
N HIS A 124 -7.14 14.87 17.58
CA HIS A 124 -6.50 13.71 16.94
C HIS A 124 -5.00 13.91 16.78
N GLU A 125 -4.58 15.10 16.37
CA GLU A 125 -3.17 15.46 16.28
C GLU A 125 -2.46 15.26 17.63
N LYS A 126 -3.01 15.82 18.72
CA LYS A 126 -2.46 15.63 20.08
C LYS A 126 -2.38 14.16 20.49
N LYS A 127 -3.40 13.36 20.18
CA LYS A 127 -3.42 11.92 20.49
C LYS A 127 -2.30 11.16 19.77
N VAL A 128 -2.06 11.47 18.51
CA VAL A 128 -0.97 10.88 17.71
C VAL A 128 0.39 11.34 18.24
N ILE A 129 0.55 12.61 18.59
CA ILE A 129 1.78 13.13 19.21
C ILE A 129 2.10 12.40 20.52
N GLU A 130 1.12 12.24 21.41
CA GLU A 130 1.32 11.50 22.67
C GLU A 130 1.68 10.04 22.45
N PHE A 131 1.14 9.41 21.40
CA PHE A 131 1.53 8.06 21.02
C PHE A 131 2.96 8.00 20.47
N MET A 132 3.37 8.97 19.64
CA MET A 132 4.73 9.06 19.10
C MET A 132 5.79 9.23 20.19
N LYS A 133 5.49 9.95 21.27
CA LYS A 133 6.39 10.08 22.43
C LYS A 133 6.74 8.74 23.09
N ARG A 134 5.94 7.69 22.86
CA ARG A 134 6.20 6.34 23.37
C ARG A 134 7.04 5.47 22.43
N MET A 135 7.31 5.95 21.23
CA MET A 135 8.13 5.23 20.27
C MET A 135 9.60 5.35 20.62
N SER A 136 10.41 4.38 20.19
CA SER A 136 11.87 4.45 20.26
C SER A 136 12.51 4.85 18.93
N PHE A 137 11.75 4.79 17.83
CA PHE A 137 12.22 5.16 16.50
C PHE A 137 11.05 5.54 15.57
N LEU A 138 11.23 6.59 14.77
CA LEU A 138 10.28 7.00 13.75
C LEU A 138 11.00 7.29 12.43
N CYS A 139 10.53 6.64 11.36
CA CYS A 139 10.97 6.90 10.01
C CYS A 139 9.75 7.19 9.13
N VAL A 140 9.75 8.37 8.52
CA VAL A 140 8.65 8.89 7.71
C VAL A 140 9.03 8.93 6.24
N ARG A 141 8.05 8.67 5.37
CA ARG A 141 8.29 8.44 3.93
C ARG A 141 8.20 9.68 3.03
N ASP A 142 7.76 10.81 3.57
CA ASP A 142 7.54 12.04 2.80
C ASP A 142 7.95 13.29 3.59
N LEU A 143 8.38 14.31 2.84
CA LEU A 143 8.93 15.55 3.39
C LEU A 143 7.91 16.27 4.29
N LYS A 144 6.64 16.27 3.89
CA LYS A 144 5.58 16.94 4.65
C LYS A 144 5.38 16.29 6.03
N SER A 145 5.38 14.97 6.09
CA SER A 145 5.35 14.21 7.34
C SER A 145 6.58 14.48 8.19
N TYR A 146 7.76 14.58 7.56
CA TYR A 146 9.01 14.89 8.26
C TYR A 146 8.99 16.29 8.89
N GLU A 147 8.68 17.32 8.11
CA GLU A 147 8.58 18.70 8.59
C GLU A 147 7.54 18.83 9.71
N LEU A 148 6.40 18.14 9.58
CA LEU A 148 5.36 18.12 10.61
C LEU A 148 5.86 17.50 11.92
N VAL A 149 6.52 16.34 11.85
CA VAL A 149 7.09 15.69 13.04
C VAL A 149 8.20 16.55 13.67
N GLN A 150 9.07 17.18 12.87
CA GLN A 150 10.10 18.08 13.37
C GLN A 150 9.48 19.27 14.11
N SER A 151 8.35 19.80 13.64
CA SER A 151 7.65 20.91 14.29
C SER A 151 7.15 20.59 15.71
N TYR A 152 6.98 19.31 16.03
CA TYR A 152 6.54 18.86 17.35
C TYR A 152 7.66 18.83 18.39
N ASN A 153 8.93 18.95 17.99
CA ASN A 153 10.10 18.91 18.89
C ASN A 153 10.07 17.70 19.85
N LEU A 154 9.82 16.51 19.31
CA LEU A 154 9.82 15.27 20.10
C LEU A 154 11.24 14.81 20.40
N ASP A 155 11.47 14.29 21.60
CA ASP A 155 12.72 13.62 21.99
C ASP A 155 12.75 12.20 21.43
N LEU A 156 12.79 12.09 20.10
CA LEU A 156 12.70 10.85 19.34
C LEU A 156 13.53 10.98 18.04
N PRO A 157 14.38 10.01 17.71
CA PRO A 157 15.02 9.98 16.40
C PRO A 157 13.96 9.90 15.29
N CYS A 158 13.89 10.94 14.45
CA CYS A 158 13.04 10.98 13.27
C CYS A 158 13.91 10.99 12.01
N THR A 159 13.71 10.02 11.12
CA THR A 159 14.43 9.91 9.84
C THR A 159 13.48 10.16 8.68
N HIS A 160 13.87 11.01 7.73
CA HIS A 160 13.21 11.10 6.42
C HIS A 160 13.80 10.04 5.48
N ALA A 161 12.98 9.10 5.04
CA ALA A 161 13.37 8.06 4.09
C ALA A 161 12.33 7.94 2.97
N PHE A 162 12.54 6.98 2.07
CA PHE A 162 11.58 6.67 1.02
C PHE A 162 10.45 5.77 1.53
N ASP A 163 9.37 5.72 0.74
CA ASP A 163 8.32 4.71 0.88
C ASP A 163 8.91 3.29 0.82
N LEU A 164 8.41 2.39 1.68
CA LEU A 164 8.91 1.02 1.79
C LEU A 164 8.78 0.22 0.49
N ALA A 165 7.80 0.54 -0.36
CA ALA A 165 7.67 -0.08 -1.68
C ALA A 165 8.90 0.17 -2.56
N GLY A 166 9.73 1.18 -2.23
CA GLY A 166 11.01 1.39 -2.88
C GLY A 166 12.04 0.27 -2.67
N LEU A 167 11.81 -0.65 -1.73
CA LEU A 167 12.67 -1.79 -1.46
C LEU A 167 12.28 -3.05 -2.26
N LEU A 168 11.25 -3.00 -3.10
CA LEU A 168 10.82 -4.13 -3.93
C LEU A 168 11.98 -4.83 -4.68
N PRO A 169 12.94 -4.10 -5.32
CA PRO A 169 14.07 -4.74 -5.99
C PRO A 169 15.04 -5.50 -5.08
N MET A 170 15.02 -5.24 -3.77
CA MET A 170 15.83 -5.98 -2.80
C MET A 170 15.13 -7.23 -2.29
N VAL A 171 13.79 -7.23 -2.31
CA VAL A 171 12.94 -8.36 -1.88
C VAL A 171 12.95 -9.46 -2.94
N ASP A 172 12.84 -9.08 -4.21
CA ASP A 172 12.81 -10.00 -5.34
C ASP A 172 13.52 -9.36 -6.54
N LYS A 173 14.05 -10.20 -7.43
CA LYS A 173 14.72 -9.73 -8.64
C LYS A 173 13.72 -9.72 -9.78
N LEU A 174 13.56 -8.57 -10.44
CA LEU A 174 13.01 -8.54 -11.79
C LEU A 174 14.04 -9.11 -12.76
N ASP A 175 13.64 -10.12 -13.53
CA ASP A 175 14.43 -10.51 -14.69
C ASP A 175 14.16 -9.51 -15.82
N LEU A 176 14.91 -8.42 -15.82
CA LEU A 176 14.85 -7.40 -16.86
C LEU A 176 15.54 -7.87 -18.15
N LYS A 177 16.18 -9.05 -18.15
CA LYS A 177 16.96 -9.53 -19.30
C LYS A 177 16.01 -10.06 -20.37
N ALA A 178 15.98 -9.29 -21.45
CA ALA A 178 15.24 -9.48 -22.68
C ALA A 178 13.77 -9.04 -22.62
N ARG A 179 13.56 -7.71 -22.52
CA ARG A 179 12.55 -7.10 -23.39
C ARG A 179 12.92 -7.48 -24.82
N GLN A 180 12.39 -8.59 -25.30
CA GLN A 180 12.37 -8.85 -26.73
C GLN A 180 11.71 -7.64 -27.38
N GLU A 181 12.24 -7.20 -28.51
CA GLU A 181 11.59 -6.17 -29.33
C GLU A 181 10.21 -6.70 -29.76
N SER A 182 9.21 -6.43 -28.93
CA SER A 182 7.81 -6.69 -29.26
C SER A 182 7.39 -5.63 -30.26
N THR A 183 6.75 -6.07 -31.35
CA THR A 183 6.13 -5.16 -32.31
C THR A 183 4.91 -4.44 -31.74
N LYS A 184 4.30 -4.98 -30.67
CA LYS A 184 3.17 -4.37 -29.96
C LYS A 184 3.65 -3.61 -28.74
N SER A 185 3.13 -2.39 -28.57
CA SER A 185 3.40 -1.55 -27.40
C SER A 185 2.36 -1.79 -26.32
N THR A 186 2.81 -2.29 -25.16
CA THR A 186 1.96 -2.53 -23.99
C THR A 186 2.00 -1.33 -23.05
N ILE A 187 0.87 -0.66 -22.89
CA ILE A 187 0.68 0.42 -21.92
C ILE A 187 -0.04 -0.14 -20.71
N GLY A 188 0.59 -0.07 -19.55
CA GLY A 188 -0.05 -0.39 -18.28
C GLY A 188 -0.84 0.80 -17.74
N LEU A 189 -2.02 0.56 -17.17
CA LEU A 189 -2.87 1.58 -16.59
C LEU A 189 -3.48 1.13 -15.26
N ALA A 190 -3.17 1.85 -14.19
CA ALA A 190 -3.82 1.70 -12.89
C ALA A 190 -4.77 2.87 -12.64
N LEU A 191 -6.08 2.61 -12.69
CA LEU A 191 -7.11 3.60 -12.38
C LEU A 191 -7.36 3.67 -10.87
N CYS A 192 -7.99 4.76 -10.43
CA CYS A 192 -8.41 4.94 -9.05
C CYS A 192 -9.89 5.34 -9.00
N SER A 193 -10.74 4.48 -8.44
CA SER A 193 -12.17 4.77 -8.27
C SER A 193 -12.46 5.75 -7.12
N PHE A 194 -11.49 6.01 -6.23
CA PHE A 194 -11.73 6.54 -4.89
C PHE A 194 -10.91 7.81 -4.59
N SER A 195 -11.56 8.86 -4.05
CA SER A 195 -10.87 10.01 -3.46
C SER A 195 -10.75 9.81 -1.95
N GLY A 196 -9.51 9.71 -1.45
CA GLY A 196 -9.21 9.61 -0.02
C GLY A 196 -9.72 10.78 0.83
N LYS A 197 -9.91 11.97 0.21
CA LYS A 197 -10.32 13.20 0.91
C LYS A 197 -11.82 13.28 1.21
N THR A 198 -12.70 12.70 0.39
CA THR A 198 -14.15 12.90 0.52
C THR A 198 -14.94 11.64 0.85
N GLY A 199 -14.32 10.45 0.77
CA GLY A 199 -15.00 9.19 1.04
C GLY A 199 -16.15 8.88 0.08
N LYS A 200 -16.28 9.61 -1.04
CA LYS A 200 -17.34 9.44 -2.04
C LYS A 200 -16.77 8.96 -3.37
N VAL A 201 -17.52 8.08 -4.05
CA VAL A 201 -17.32 7.73 -5.46
C VAL A 201 -17.59 9.00 -6.29
N ARG A 202 -16.60 9.49 -7.03
CA ARG A 202 -16.73 10.74 -7.79
C ARG A 202 -17.60 10.54 -9.03
N HIS A 203 -18.63 11.37 -9.18
CA HIS A 203 -19.26 11.66 -10.48
C HIS A 203 -18.25 12.27 -11.47
N GLU A 204 -17.20 12.95 -10.96
CA GLU A 204 -16.09 13.53 -11.72
C GLU A 204 -15.14 12.51 -12.37
N ASN A 205 -15.31 11.20 -12.11
CA ASN A 205 -14.51 10.18 -12.76
C ASN A 205 -14.87 10.05 -14.24
N LYS A 206 -16.13 10.29 -14.64
CA LYS A 206 -16.56 9.99 -16.01
C LYS A 206 -15.86 10.84 -17.06
N GLU A 207 -15.78 12.15 -16.86
CA GLU A 207 -15.11 13.08 -17.79
C GLU A 207 -13.61 12.75 -17.91
N ARG A 208 -12.95 12.45 -16.78
CA ARG A 208 -11.54 12.02 -16.78
C ARG A 208 -11.33 10.73 -17.55
N LEU A 209 -12.21 9.74 -17.35
CA LEU A 209 -12.17 8.49 -18.11
C LEU A 209 -12.43 8.72 -19.60
N GLN A 210 -13.31 9.65 -19.97
CA GLN A 210 -13.58 10.02 -21.36
C GLN A 210 -12.36 10.68 -22.02
N ILE A 211 -11.72 11.63 -21.35
CA ILE A 211 -10.48 12.28 -21.83
C ILE A 211 -9.38 11.23 -22.01
N LEU A 212 -9.20 10.36 -21.01
CA LEU A 212 -8.20 9.30 -21.07
C LEU A 212 -8.51 8.31 -22.22
N ALA A 213 -9.77 7.91 -22.38
CA ALA A 213 -10.17 6.99 -23.44
C ALA A 213 -9.95 7.62 -24.82
N SER A 214 -10.30 8.90 -24.98
CA SER A 214 -10.04 9.65 -26.21
C SER A 214 -8.54 9.70 -26.54
N ALA A 215 -7.68 9.92 -25.54
CA ALA A 215 -6.23 9.92 -25.70
C ALA A 215 -5.70 8.54 -26.13
N ILE A 216 -6.15 7.45 -25.48
CA ILE A 216 -5.77 6.08 -25.83
C ILE A 216 -6.27 5.70 -27.23
N ASN A 217 -7.52 6.00 -27.58
CA ASN A 217 -8.08 5.73 -28.91
C ASN A 217 -7.30 6.47 -30.00
N THR A 218 -6.97 7.75 -29.76
CA THR A 218 -6.14 8.54 -30.67
C THR A 218 -4.74 7.95 -30.83
N LEU A 219 -4.12 7.50 -29.74
CA LEU A 219 -2.81 6.86 -29.76
C LEU A 219 -2.84 5.54 -30.54
N ASN A 220 -3.85 4.70 -30.30
CA ASN A 220 -4.03 3.43 -31.00
C ASN A 220 -4.17 3.65 -32.51
N ALA A 221 -5.00 4.60 -32.93
CA ALA A 221 -5.16 4.95 -34.34
C ALA A 221 -3.86 5.44 -34.98
N LYS A 222 -3.08 6.29 -34.30
CA LYS A 222 -1.76 6.76 -34.78
C LYS A 222 -0.71 5.65 -34.86
N ARG A 223 -0.88 4.58 -34.08
CA ARG A 223 -0.01 3.40 -34.04
C ARG A 223 -0.56 2.24 -34.90
N GLY A 224 -1.58 2.48 -35.72
CA GLY A 224 -2.11 1.45 -36.63
C GLY A 224 -2.84 0.30 -35.95
N GLY A 225 -3.27 0.44 -34.69
CA GLY A 225 -3.93 -0.63 -33.92
C GLY A 225 -2.99 -1.49 -33.07
N ASP A 226 -1.70 -1.14 -32.98
CA ASP A 226 -0.68 -1.96 -32.30
C ASP A 226 -0.50 -1.63 -30.80
N VAL A 227 -1.49 -0.96 -30.18
CA VAL A 227 -1.48 -0.68 -28.73
C VAL A 227 -2.26 -1.76 -27.99
N THR A 228 -1.58 -2.42 -27.05
CA THR A 228 -2.21 -3.24 -26.02
C THR A 228 -2.28 -2.46 -24.72
N LEU A 229 -3.47 -2.36 -24.14
CA LEU A 229 -3.71 -1.70 -22.87
C LEU A 229 -3.93 -2.75 -21.79
N ARG A 230 -3.01 -2.82 -20.83
CA ARG A 230 -3.13 -3.70 -19.67
C ARG A 230 -3.64 -2.89 -18.48
N LEU A 231 -4.85 -3.22 -18.03
CA LEU A 231 -5.54 -2.56 -16.92
C LEU A 231 -5.25 -3.29 -15.62
N PHE A 232 -4.77 -2.57 -14.61
CA PHE A 232 -4.36 -3.13 -13.33
C PHE A 232 -5.32 -2.72 -12.21
N VAL A 233 -5.91 -3.71 -11.54
CA VAL A 233 -6.78 -3.50 -10.37
C VAL A 233 -5.94 -3.55 -9.10
N PHE A 234 -5.49 -2.39 -8.64
CA PHE A 234 -4.65 -2.28 -7.44
C PHE A 234 -5.42 -2.49 -6.14
N ASN A 235 -6.68 -2.02 -6.09
CA ASN A 235 -7.59 -2.26 -4.99
C ASN A 235 -8.73 -3.21 -5.42
N GLY A 236 -8.70 -4.43 -4.89
CA GLY A 236 -9.70 -5.48 -5.14
C GLY A 236 -10.90 -5.46 -4.19
N HIS A 237 -11.09 -4.40 -3.40
CA HIS A 237 -12.26 -4.27 -2.53
C HIS A 237 -13.55 -4.13 -3.35
N GLU A 238 -14.61 -4.84 -2.97
CA GLU A 238 -15.85 -4.90 -3.77
C GLU A 238 -16.53 -3.53 -3.93
N LEU A 239 -16.60 -2.76 -2.85
CA LEU A 239 -17.27 -1.44 -2.84
C LEU A 239 -16.35 -0.24 -3.13
N HIS A 240 -15.05 -0.37 -2.83
CA HIS A 240 -14.09 0.75 -2.85
C HIS A 240 -12.90 0.49 -3.78
N GLY A 241 -12.96 -0.59 -4.56
CA GLY A 241 -11.91 -1.02 -5.46
C GLY A 241 -11.98 -0.38 -6.85
N ASP A 242 -11.05 -0.80 -7.70
CA ASP A 242 -10.82 -0.16 -9.01
C ASP A 242 -11.64 -0.79 -10.14
N MET A 243 -12.27 -1.94 -9.88
CA MET A 243 -12.97 -2.72 -10.89
C MET A 243 -14.11 -1.95 -11.57
N ALA A 244 -14.86 -1.14 -10.83
CA ALA A 244 -15.97 -0.36 -11.39
C ALA A 244 -15.48 0.71 -12.39
N ALA A 245 -14.47 1.50 -12.01
CA ALA A 245 -13.86 2.47 -12.91
C ALA A 245 -13.20 1.80 -14.11
N THR A 246 -12.54 0.66 -13.90
CA THR A 246 -11.90 -0.13 -14.95
C THR A 246 -12.91 -0.60 -16.00
N LYS A 247 -14.05 -1.17 -15.56
CA LYS A 247 -15.10 -1.62 -16.48
C LYS A 247 -15.75 -0.46 -17.23
N GLU A 248 -15.99 0.67 -16.57
CA GLU A 248 -16.54 1.85 -17.23
C GLU A 248 -15.57 2.41 -18.28
N PHE A 249 -14.28 2.45 -17.95
CA PHE A 249 -13.25 2.90 -18.88
C PHE A 249 -13.17 2.01 -20.14
N VAL A 250 -13.22 0.69 -19.99
CA VAL A 250 -13.22 -0.24 -21.14
C VAL A 250 -14.38 0.03 -22.09
N ARG A 251 -15.57 0.41 -21.59
CA ARG A 251 -16.72 0.74 -22.45
C ARG A 251 -16.54 2.01 -23.27
N LEU A 252 -15.60 2.87 -22.90
CA LEU A 252 -15.31 4.13 -23.59
C LEU A 252 -14.20 3.96 -24.65
N LEU A 253 -13.50 2.83 -24.66
CA LEU A 253 -12.45 2.54 -25.62
C LEU A 253 -13.02 2.13 -26.97
N ASP A 254 -12.29 2.43 -28.03
CA ASP A 254 -12.59 1.93 -29.36
C ASP A 254 -12.40 0.39 -29.39
N PRO A 255 -13.28 -0.38 -30.05
CA PRO A 255 -13.17 -1.85 -30.12
C PRO A 255 -11.85 -2.36 -30.71
N SER A 256 -11.12 -1.53 -31.47
CA SER A 256 -9.79 -1.86 -32.01
C SER A 256 -8.68 -1.84 -30.96
N VAL A 257 -8.89 -1.28 -29.77
CA VAL A 257 -7.89 -1.29 -28.69
C VAL A 257 -7.87 -2.67 -28.04
N SER A 258 -6.72 -3.34 -28.09
CA SER A 258 -6.54 -4.60 -27.38
C SER A 258 -6.47 -4.33 -25.88
N VAL A 259 -7.34 -4.97 -25.09
CA VAL A 259 -7.41 -4.77 -23.64
C VAL A 259 -7.13 -6.07 -22.91
N GLU A 260 -6.21 -6.01 -21.95
CA GLU A 260 -5.92 -7.05 -20.98
C GLU A 260 -6.31 -6.57 -19.58
N LEU A 261 -6.92 -7.42 -18.77
CA LEU A 261 -7.24 -7.11 -17.37
C LEU A 261 -6.36 -7.95 -16.45
N PHE A 262 -5.54 -7.28 -15.66
CA PHE A 262 -4.81 -7.87 -14.54
C PHE A 262 -5.52 -7.51 -13.24
N ASP A 263 -6.34 -8.44 -12.74
CA ASP A 263 -7.11 -8.26 -11.51
C ASP A 263 -6.22 -8.25 -10.26
N TYR A 264 -6.76 -7.83 -9.12
CA TYR A 264 -6.08 -7.88 -7.84
C TYR A 264 -5.67 -9.33 -7.53
N VAL A 265 -4.42 -9.48 -7.13
CA VAL A 265 -3.83 -10.74 -6.66
C VAL A 265 -3.28 -10.56 -5.26
N THR A 266 -3.30 -11.62 -4.47
CA THR A 266 -2.85 -11.58 -3.07
C THR A 266 -1.33 -11.48 -2.92
N ASP A 267 -0.57 -11.77 -3.98
CA ASP A 267 0.88 -11.63 -4.01
C ASP A 267 1.26 -10.27 -4.61
N PRO A 268 1.73 -9.29 -3.81
CA PRO A 268 2.08 -7.97 -4.33
C PRO A 268 3.25 -8.02 -5.32
N MET A 269 4.12 -9.03 -5.25
CA MET A 269 5.23 -9.16 -6.20
C MET A 269 4.72 -9.46 -7.61
N SER A 270 3.66 -10.26 -7.75
CA SER A 270 3.07 -10.57 -9.06
C SER A 270 2.58 -9.30 -9.79
N MET A 271 2.00 -8.35 -9.06
CA MET A 271 1.62 -7.05 -9.63
C MET A 271 2.85 -6.28 -10.11
N TRP A 272 3.92 -6.25 -9.32
CA TRP A 272 5.16 -5.57 -9.68
C TRP A 272 5.83 -6.18 -10.92
N HIS A 273 5.91 -7.51 -11.00
CA HIS A 273 6.41 -8.24 -12.17
C HIS A 273 5.61 -7.91 -13.43
N GLN A 274 4.28 -7.91 -13.35
CA GLN A 274 3.41 -7.63 -14.48
C GLN A 274 3.47 -6.17 -14.95
N ILE A 275 3.78 -5.24 -14.05
CA ILE A 275 4.08 -3.85 -14.41
C ILE A 275 5.43 -3.77 -15.13
N GLY A 276 6.45 -4.51 -14.67
CA GLY A 276 7.77 -4.56 -15.31
C GLY A 276 7.75 -4.99 -16.78
N GLU A 277 6.75 -5.78 -17.16
CA GLU A 277 6.50 -6.21 -18.54
C GLU A 277 5.92 -5.12 -19.45
N CYS A 278 5.41 -4.01 -18.90
CA CYS A 278 4.84 -2.93 -19.70
C CYS A 278 5.91 -2.02 -20.32
N ASP A 279 5.66 -1.48 -21.51
CA ASP A 279 6.54 -0.53 -22.18
C ASP A 279 6.45 0.88 -21.58
N ALA A 280 5.26 1.25 -21.11
CA ALA A 280 5.00 2.45 -20.34
C ALA A 280 3.88 2.23 -19.32
N PHE A 281 3.81 3.04 -18.27
CA PHE A 281 2.79 2.92 -17.23
C PHE A 281 2.13 4.26 -16.91
N LEU A 282 0.81 4.31 -16.87
CA LEU A 282 0.05 5.46 -16.36
C LEU A 282 -0.64 5.07 -15.06
N SER A 283 -0.34 5.78 -13.98
CA SER A 283 -0.92 5.47 -12.67
C SER A 283 -1.72 6.64 -12.14
N PHE A 284 -2.92 6.33 -11.64
CA PHE A 284 -3.73 7.20 -10.80
C PHE A 284 -3.59 6.83 -9.31
N ARG A 285 -2.67 5.91 -8.99
CA ARG A 285 -2.32 5.49 -7.64
C ARG A 285 -0.83 5.70 -7.38
N LEU A 286 -0.47 6.26 -6.23
CA LEU A 286 0.93 6.46 -5.85
C LEU A 286 1.75 5.16 -5.98
N HIS A 287 1.26 4.06 -5.40
CA HIS A 287 1.98 2.79 -5.46
C HIS A 287 2.12 2.21 -6.86
N GLY A 288 1.19 2.47 -7.80
CA GLY A 288 1.38 2.05 -9.19
C GLY A 288 2.55 2.78 -9.86
N ALA A 289 2.74 4.07 -9.54
CA ALA A 289 3.90 4.83 -10.01
C ALA A 289 5.20 4.36 -9.34
N ILE A 290 5.20 4.10 -8.02
CA ILE A 290 6.39 3.55 -7.33
C ILE A 290 6.77 2.19 -7.93
N TYR A 291 5.81 1.31 -8.18
CA TYR A 291 6.07 0.00 -8.79
C TYR A 291 6.71 0.13 -10.16
N ALA A 292 6.15 1.00 -11.01
CA ALA A 292 6.72 1.27 -12.34
C ALA A 292 8.14 1.85 -12.27
N PHE A 293 8.37 2.82 -11.38
CA PHE A 293 9.70 3.38 -11.14
C PHE A 293 10.70 2.31 -10.70
N MET A 294 10.34 1.47 -9.72
CA MET A 294 11.20 0.39 -9.22
C MET A 294 11.38 -0.74 -10.24
N ALA A 295 10.49 -0.87 -11.21
CA ALA A 295 10.60 -1.80 -12.33
C ALA A 295 11.33 -1.20 -13.56
N HIS A 296 11.83 0.04 -13.47
CA HIS A 296 12.44 0.78 -14.58
C HIS A 296 11.52 0.93 -15.81
N VAL A 297 10.21 1.01 -15.58
CA VAL A 297 9.20 1.27 -16.61
C VAL A 297 8.96 2.77 -16.70
N PRO A 298 9.10 3.40 -17.89
CA PRO A 298 8.71 4.79 -18.07
C PRO A 298 7.26 5.02 -17.63
N PHE A 299 7.01 6.01 -16.77
CA PHE A 299 5.68 6.19 -16.21
C PHE A 299 5.24 7.65 -16.10
N LEU A 300 3.92 7.82 -16.02
CA LEU A 300 3.24 9.05 -15.67
C LEU A 300 2.39 8.81 -14.42
N LEU A 301 2.49 9.71 -13.45
CA LEU A 301 1.62 9.76 -12.30
C LEU A 301 0.58 10.86 -12.52
N ALA A 302 -0.69 10.47 -12.65
CA ALA A 302 -1.82 11.39 -12.63
C ALA A 302 -2.27 11.59 -11.17
N GLU A 303 -1.80 12.67 -10.55
CA GLU A 303 -2.17 12.98 -9.17
C GLU A 303 -3.66 13.35 -9.09
N VAL A 304 -4.40 12.64 -8.23
CA VAL A 304 -5.86 12.80 -8.07
C VAL A 304 -6.27 13.23 -6.66
N HIS A 305 -5.31 13.69 -5.85
CA HIS A 305 -5.52 14.00 -4.43
C HIS A 305 -5.45 15.47 -4.10
#